data_AF-M3TNP4-F1
#
_entry.id   AF-M3TNP4-F1
#
_cell.length_a   1.000
_cell.length_b   1.000
_cell.length_c   1.000
_cell.angle_alpha   90.00
_cell.angle_beta   90.00
_cell.angle_gamma   90.00
#
_symmetry.space_group_name_H-M   'P 1'
#
loop_
_entity.id
_entity.type
_entity.pdbx_description
1 polymer ?
#
loop_
_entity_poly.entity_id
_entity_poly.type
_entity_poly.pdbx_seq_one_letter_code
_entity_poly.pdbx_strand_id
1 'polypeptide(L)'
;MFYSLTNATECSCESSLDSNHCTECSEGCHLYLDFPEGAVVPSLICKPDDVPNCDFQDENICVQCKDGYYLENNECKECNNLINGCKYCNSTKCFVCDKDAEGKQLYLSNTQDKCIDCSDSNNAELCGRCNDGSYFDSTTRTCQKCFNNCELCTSSTNCFKCSNKTILTESNGLYECTPIDNCDPEYSKDDHCEKCINGYYLKNGKCFKCQDGCNVCYEDTQSNSLKCSECEHDKIMNNGSCSDASSLHCLQGSPIFGCTECEKGYYFGLDYTCQKCSSSCSTCVGTSDHCLSCSTNYYFVKGKTTCVHMDSHCRLADESGCKECNNELVIEHQNDTGYYIPEGSQTCQPCEEHCKLCEKESNHCTSCIDNYLLKKVDDTNGNYHYECIENDKKTCISTEMGYCTECIAKHFIATSADGLEQECTSCDISCDTCEKNNSCLTCAKDYYLPRNYTGNKVNSLCKQQSEINMTCQAGTSGCEVCNDGYWINLDDNTQANCTVCPSGCSKCQWSTNEQRVICLLCDTEGQYVKNGECAPCNELKHCVACSGDKCATCEDGYSLDAGSMSCSKTNLGLIIPLIVIAVIIIIIIIMVIIGIIWLRRRKSVKAESTAIKPFHVSSDL
;
A
#
# COMPACT_ATOMS: atom_id res chain seq x y z
N MET A 1 -102.45 91.04 -11.23
CA MET A 1 -103.38 90.75 -10.11
C MET A 1 -102.61 91.06 -8.83
N PHE A 2 -103.23 91.78 -7.91
CA PHE A 2 -102.64 92.62 -6.85
C PHE A 2 -101.94 91.90 -5.68
N TYR A 3 -101.28 92.73 -4.85
CA TYR A 3 -100.73 92.58 -3.48
C TYR A 3 -99.21 92.30 -3.40
N SER A 4 -98.38 93.00 -2.62
CA SER A 4 -98.53 94.14 -1.69
C SER A 4 -97.11 94.67 -1.43
N LEU A 5 -96.87 95.98 -1.57
CA LEU A 5 -95.68 96.66 -1.05
C LEU A 5 -95.87 96.84 0.47
N THR A 6 -95.07 96.14 1.27
CA THR A 6 -94.91 96.47 2.70
C THR A 6 -93.78 97.48 2.84
N ASN A 7 -94.11 98.66 3.36
CA ASN A 7 -93.16 99.72 3.71
C ASN A 7 -92.08 99.17 4.66
N ALA A 8 -90.81 99.37 4.32
CA ALA A 8 -89.73 99.30 5.30
C ALA A 8 -89.89 100.49 6.27
N THR A 9 -90.01 100.20 7.55
CA THR A 9 -90.01 101.19 8.63
C THR A 9 -88.59 101.77 8.80
N GLU A 10 -88.41 103.08 8.66
CA GLU A 10 -87.15 103.75 8.98
C GLU A 10 -86.85 103.60 10.49
N CYS A 11 -85.62 103.18 10.87
CA CYS A 11 -85.20 103.11 12.27
C CYS A 11 -85.38 104.48 12.92
N SER A 12 -86.23 104.53 13.92
CA SER A 12 -86.51 105.73 14.70
C SER A 12 -86.45 105.44 16.19
N CYS A 13 -86.11 106.47 16.95
CA CYS A 13 -86.07 106.40 18.41
C CYS A 13 -87.50 106.54 18.95
N GLU A 14 -88.00 105.52 19.64
CA GLU A 14 -89.35 105.52 20.21
C GLU A 14 -89.39 106.24 21.56
N SER A 15 -88.32 106.14 22.34
CA SER A 15 -88.16 106.91 23.57
C SER A 15 -86.74 107.43 23.70
N SER A 16 -86.60 108.72 24.03
CA SER A 16 -85.30 109.37 24.22
C SER A 16 -85.26 110.17 25.52
N LEU A 17 -84.08 110.25 26.12
CA LEU A 17 -83.82 111.09 27.29
C LEU A 17 -83.58 112.55 26.87
N ASP A 18 -82.90 112.76 25.74
CA ASP A 18 -82.69 114.03 25.07
C ASP A 18 -82.54 113.80 23.55
N SER A 19 -82.14 114.83 22.79
CA SER A 19 -82.00 114.74 21.33
C SER A 19 -80.91 113.77 20.85
N ASN A 20 -79.99 113.35 21.73
CA ASN A 20 -78.81 112.56 21.37
C ASN A 20 -78.71 111.24 22.16
N HIS A 21 -79.63 110.96 23.07
CA HIS A 21 -79.66 109.73 23.86
C HIS A 21 -81.02 109.04 23.74
N CYS A 22 -81.11 108.13 22.77
CA CYS A 22 -82.22 107.21 22.67
C CYS A 22 -82.14 106.15 23.78
N THR A 23 -83.28 105.76 24.35
CA THR A 23 -83.38 104.70 25.36
C THR A 23 -84.23 103.52 24.92
N GLU A 24 -85.02 103.67 23.86
CA GLU A 24 -85.79 102.59 23.25
C GLU A 24 -85.93 102.83 21.76
N CYS A 25 -85.58 101.82 20.98
CA CYS A 25 -85.63 101.87 19.53
C CYS A 25 -86.85 101.14 19.01
N SER A 26 -87.33 101.57 17.84
CA SER A 26 -88.38 100.88 17.10
C SER A 26 -87.99 99.43 16.80
N GLU A 27 -89.01 98.58 16.71
CA GLU A 27 -88.87 97.13 16.47
C GLU A 27 -88.00 96.85 15.24
N GLY A 28 -86.88 96.12 15.42
CA GLY A 28 -85.86 95.86 14.39
C GLY A 28 -84.62 96.77 14.42
N CYS A 29 -84.43 97.53 15.50
CA CYS A 29 -83.27 98.38 15.74
C CYS A 29 -82.73 98.23 17.17
N HIS A 30 -81.42 98.33 17.38
CA HIS A 30 -80.79 98.32 18.71
C HIS A 30 -80.11 99.65 19.04
N LEU A 31 -79.87 99.87 20.33
CA LEU A 31 -79.12 101.01 20.85
C LEU A 31 -77.63 100.82 20.56
N TYR A 32 -77.07 101.73 19.77
CA TYR A 32 -75.65 101.80 19.44
C TYR A 32 -75.04 103.05 20.10
N LEU A 33 -73.92 102.86 20.81
CA LEU A 33 -73.12 103.98 21.32
C LEU A 33 -72.27 104.56 20.20
N ASP A 34 -72.59 105.78 19.79
CA ASP A 34 -71.82 106.56 18.83
C ASP A 34 -70.92 107.57 19.53
N PHE A 35 -69.67 107.67 19.07
CA PHE A 35 -68.65 108.56 19.63
C PHE A 35 -68.24 109.60 18.58
N PRO A 36 -69.06 110.65 18.36
CA PRO A 36 -68.73 111.68 17.39
C PRO A 36 -67.46 112.45 17.81
N GLU A 37 -66.60 112.75 16.84
CA GLU A 37 -65.32 113.43 17.08
C GLU A 37 -65.52 114.78 17.80
N GLY A 38 -64.93 114.90 19.00
CA GLY A 38 -64.94 116.12 19.81
C GLY A 38 -66.05 116.23 20.86
N ALA A 39 -66.95 115.25 20.99
CA ALA A 39 -67.97 115.22 22.04
C ALA A 39 -67.43 114.59 23.35
N VAL A 40 -67.82 115.15 24.51
CA VAL A 40 -67.43 114.64 25.84
C VAL A 40 -68.40 113.56 26.35
N VAL A 41 -69.59 113.46 25.77
CA VAL A 41 -70.62 112.47 26.12
C VAL A 41 -71.02 111.69 24.87
N PRO A 42 -70.96 110.34 24.87
CA PRO A 42 -71.33 109.52 23.73
C PRO A 42 -72.84 109.55 23.48
N SER A 43 -73.24 109.58 22.21
CA SER A 43 -74.65 109.58 21.82
C SER A 43 -75.17 108.14 21.75
N LEU A 44 -76.38 107.89 22.27
CA LEU A 44 -77.07 106.61 22.05
C LEU A 44 -78.03 106.80 20.88
N ILE A 45 -77.78 106.12 19.77
CA ILE A 45 -78.60 106.19 18.56
C ILE A 45 -79.11 104.80 18.18
N CYS A 46 -80.27 104.74 17.52
CA CYS A 46 -80.79 103.47 17.00
C CYS A 46 -80.11 103.13 15.68
N LYS A 47 -79.49 101.94 15.59
CA LYS A 47 -79.02 101.36 14.34
C LYS A 47 -79.83 100.11 13.97
N PRO A 48 -80.01 99.82 12.66
CA PRO A 48 -80.70 98.62 12.22
C PRO A 48 -80.00 97.34 12.72
N ASP A 49 -80.78 96.30 13.04
CA ASP A 49 -80.29 95.02 13.58
C ASP A 49 -79.61 94.08 12.57
N ASP A 50 -79.38 94.53 11.34
CA ASP A 50 -78.83 93.69 10.27
C ASP A 50 -77.29 93.79 10.23
N VAL A 51 -76.59 92.79 10.81
CA VAL A 51 -75.14 92.61 10.59
C VAL A 51 -74.98 91.98 9.20
N PRO A 52 -74.43 92.71 8.20
CA PRO A 52 -74.35 92.21 6.84
C PRO A 52 -73.51 90.94 6.78
N ASN A 53 -74.00 89.95 6.03
CA ASN A 53 -73.35 88.65 5.85
C ASN A 53 -73.24 87.79 7.12
N CYS A 54 -74.03 88.08 8.18
CA CYS A 54 -74.23 87.16 9.29
C CYS A 54 -75.25 86.07 8.92
N ASP A 55 -74.94 84.80 9.24
CA ASP A 55 -75.82 83.65 8.99
C ASP A 55 -76.64 83.30 10.23
N PHE A 56 -76.02 83.36 11.41
CA PHE A 56 -76.68 83.13 12.69
C PHE A 56 -76.28 84.18 13.72
N GLN A 57 -77.30 84.85 14.27
CA GLN A 57 -77.17 85.83 15.34
C GLN A 57 -77.73 85.26 16.64
N ASP A 58 -77.04 85.53 17.75
CA ASP A 58 -77.50 85.25 19.11
C ASP A 58 -77.51 86.56 19.89
N GLU A 59 -78.68 86.96 20.39
CA GLU A 59 -78.88 88.21 21.16
C GLU A 59 -78.17 89.45 20.54
N ASN A 60 -78.28 89.61 19.21
CA ASN A 60 -77.70 90.71 18.42
C ASN A 60 -76.16 90.69 18.23
N ILE A 61 -75.50 89.58 18.60
CA ILE A 61 -74.10 89.30 18.28
C ILE A 61 -74.07 88.29 17.14
N CYS A 62 -73.28 88.57 16.09
CA CYS A 62 -73.06 87.58 15.06
C CYS A 62 -72.13 86.49 15.61
N VAL A 63 -72.61 85.26 15.70
CA VAL A 63 -71.81 84.11 16.17
C VAL A 63 -71.37 83.21 15.00
N GLN A 64 -72.03 83.34 13.84
CA GLN A 64 -71.65 82.64 12.62
C GLN A 64 -71.90 83.51 11.39
N CYS A 65 -70.85 83.75 10.61
CA CYS A 65 -70.95 84.45 9.33
C CYS A 65 -71.39 83.49 8.20
N LYS A 66 -71.96 84.07 7.13
CA LYS A 66 -72.28 83.34 5.90
C LYS A 66 -71.01 82.80 5.23
N ASP A 67 -71.20 81.78 4.39
CA ASP A 67 -70.15 81.20 3.57
C ASP A 67 -69.33 82.31 2.86
N GLY A 68 -68.00 82.22 2.93
CA GLY A 68 -67.09 83.23 2.39
C GLY A 68 -66.76 84.40 3.34
N TYR A 69 -67.21 84.36 4.60
CA TYR A 69 -66.91 85.38 5.61
C TYR A 69 -66.42 84.77 6.94
N TYR A 70 -65.56 85.48 7.66
CA TYR A 70 -65.12 85.13 9.02
C TYR A 70 -65.45 86.23 10.02
N LEU A 71 -65.72 85.82 11.27
CA LEU A 71 -66.09 86.73 12.35
C LEU A 71 -64.85 87.38 12.97
N GLU A 72 -64.77 88.70 12.96
CA GLU A 72 -63.76 89.48 13.68
C GLU A 72 -64.41 90.75 14.24
N ASN A 73 -64.32 90.97 15.55
CA ASN A 73 -64.89 92.14 16.24
C ASN A 73 -66.39 92.40 15.95
N ASN A 74 -67.21 91.35 15.94
CA ASN A 74 -68.65 91.39 15.60
C ASN A 74 -68.96 91.84 14.16
N GLU A 75 -67.97 91.78 13.27
CA GLU A 75 -68.12 92.02 11.83
C GLU A 75 -67.77 90.76 11.04
N CYS A 76 -68.55 90.47 9.99
CA CYS A 76 -68.27 89.40 9.05
C CYS A 76 -67.38 89.92 7.92
N LYS A 77 -66.09 89.60 7.98
CA LYS A 77 -65.08 90.01 6.99
C LYS A 77 -64.92 88.98 5.90
N GLU A 78 -64.84 89.43 4.65
CA GLU A 78 -64.79 88.55 3.49
C GLU A 78 -63.46 87.77 3.41
N CYS A 79 -63.55 86.46 3.22
CA CYS A 79 -62.42 85.56 3.02
C CYS A 79 -61.67 85.86 1.71
N ASN A 80 -62.37 86.33 0.65
CA ASN A 80 -61.81 86.54 -0.69
C ASN A 80 -60.71 87.59 -0.78
N ASN A 81 -60.61 88.50 0.19
CA ASN A 81 -59.50 89.48 0.24
C ASN A 81 -58.16 88.85 0.67
N LEU A 82 -58.19 87.65 1.25
CA LEU A 82 -57.01 86.94 1.79
C LEU A 82 -56.76 85.59 1.09
N ILE A 83 -57.82 84.83 0.78
CA ILE A 83 -57.74 83.50 0.17
C ILE A 83 -58.90 83.31 -0.82
N ASN A 84 -58.61 83.44 -2.11
CA ASN A 84 -59.61 83.25 -3.18
C ASN A 84 -60.18 81.82 -3.17
N GLY A 85 -61.50 81.68 -3.27
CA GLY A 85 -62.18 80.39 -3.30
C GLY A 85 -62.26 79.68 -1.94
N CYS A 86 -62.15 80.39 -0.82
CA CYS A 86 -62.30 79.82 0.52
C CYS A 86 -63.72 80.02 1.09
N LYS A 87 -64.32 78.93 1.56
CA LYS A 87 -65.66 78.88 2.16
C LYS A 87 -65.67 79.25 3.64
N TYR A 88 -64.75 78.69 4.43
CA TYR A 88 -64.59 78.99 5.85
C TYR A 88 -63.14 79.34 6.15
N CYS A 89 -62.88 80.51 6.70
CA CYS A 89 -61.53 81.01 6.95
C CYS A 89 -61.38 81.66 8.33
N ASN A 90 -60.14 81.98 8.71
CA ASN A 90 -59.81 83.03 9.66
C ASN A 90 -58.93 84.09 8.95
N SER A 91 -58.35 85.02 9.71
CA SER A 91 -57.50 86.09 9.17
C SER A 91 -56.24 85.64 8.42
N THR A 92 -55.87 84.35 8.44
CA THR A 92 -54.65 83.84 7.78
C THR A 92 -54.78 82.46 7.12
N LYS A 93 -55.85 81.71 7.40
CA LYS A 93 -56.02 80.31 7.00
C LYS A 93 -57.42 80.03 6.49
N CYS A 94 -57.50 79.10 5.55
CA CYS A 94 -58.73 78.50 5.08
C CYS A 94 -58.91 77.11 5.71
N PHE A 95 -60.13 76.77 6.08
CA PHE A 95 -60.51 75.47 6.64
C PHE A 95 -61.32 74.63 5.66
N VAL A 96 -62.07 75.27 4.76
CA VAL A 96 -62.86 74.60 3.71
C VAL A 96 -62.80 75.45 2.44
N CYS A 97 -62.45 74.84 1.31
CA CYS A 97 -62.45 75.51 0.01
C CYS A 97 -63.79 75.35 -0.70
N ASP A 98 -64.16 76.36 -1.46
CA ASP A 98 -65.30 76.35 -2.36
C ASP A 98 -64.85 76.01 -3.80
N LYS A 99 -65.78 76.07 -4.75
CA LYS A 99 -65.49 75.94 -6.17
C LYS A 99 -64.92 77.25 -6.73
N ASP A 100 -64.11 77.15 -7.79
CA ASP A 100 -63.69 78.31 -8.57
C ASP A 100 -64.87 78.93 -9.35
N ALA A 101 -64.61 80.05 -10.04
CA ALA A 101 -65.62 80.78 -10.81
C ALA A 101 -66.25 79.95 -11.93
N GLU A 102 -65.55 78.91 -12.40
CA GLU A 102 -65.96 77.97 -13.43
C GLU A 102 -66.69 76.72 -12.85
N GLY A 103 -66.84 76.64 -11.52
CA GLY A 103 -67.57 75.56 -10.83
C GLY A 103 -66.72 74.31 -10.53
N LYS A 104 -65.40 74.38 -10.67
CA LYS A 104 -64.46 73.30 -10.36
C LYS A 104 -64.10 73.29 -8.88
N GLN A 105 -64.04 72.11 -8.28
CA GLN A 105 -63.75 71.95 -6.85
C GLN A 105 -62.28 72.29 -6.54
N LEU A 106 -62.06 73.24 -5.62
CA LEU A 106 -60.74 73.52 -5.05
C LEU A 106 -60.54 72.74 -3.75
N TYR A 107 -59.29 72.52 -3.39
CA TYR A 107 -58.85 71.82 -2.18
C TYR A 107 -57.89 72.71 -1.39
N LEU A 108 -57.78 72.47 -0.08
CA LEU A 108 -56.86 73.21 0.76
C LEU A 108 -55.41 72.88 0.38
N SER A 109 -54.57 73.90 0.31
CA SER A 109 -53.12 73.71 0.32
C SER A 109 -52.66 73.08 1.64
N ASN A 110 -51.51 72.41 1.64
CA ASN A 110 -50.92 71.82 2.86
C ASN A 110 -50.71 72.87 3.97
N THR A 111 -50.35 74.09 3.60
CA THR A 111 -50.18 75.22 4.51
C THR A 111 -51.50 75.85 4.96
N GLN A 112 -52.64 75.41 4.39
CA GLN A 112 -54.00 75.90 4.65
C GLN A 112 -54.17 77.40 4.40
N ASP A 113 -53.30 78.01 3.60
CA ASP A 113 -53.31 79.44 3.28
C ASP A 113 -53.85 79.73 1.87
N LYS A 114 -54.15 78.69 1.09
CA LYS A 114 -54.65 78.79 -0.30
C LYS A 114 -55.66 77.69 -0.59
N CYS A 115 -56.61 78.01 -1.46
CA CYS A 115 -57.43 77.03 -2.15
C CYS A 115 -56.89 76.82 -3.56
N ILE A 116 -56.56 75.57 -3.89
CA ILE A 116 -55.85 75.22 -5.11
C ILE A 116 -56.53 74.05 -5.81
N ASP A 117 -56.32 73.95 -7.11
CA ASP A 117 -56.74 72.79 -7.88
C ASP A 117 -55.69 71.68 -7.80
N CYS A 118 -56.02 70.59 -7.10
CA CYS A 118 -55.19 69.40 -7.00
C CYS A 118 -55.25 68.48 -8.22
N SER A 119 -56.00 68.85 -9.25
CA SER A 119 -55.97 68.18 -10.56
C SER A 119 -54.80 68.68 -11.41
N ASP A 120 -54.31 69.88 -11.15
CA ASP A 120 -53.11 70.42 -11.79
C ASP A 120 -51.84 69.80 -11.17
N SER A 121 -51.00 69.21 -12.02
CA SER A 121 -49.72 68.61 -11.62
C SER A 121 -48.75 69.62 -10.99
N ASN A 122 -48.86 70.91 -11.34
CA ASN A 122 -48.01 71.96 -10.75
C ASN A 122 -48.32 72.18 -9.26
N ASN A 123 -49.52 71.78 -8.80
CA ASN A 123 -49.95 71.89 -7.41
C ASN A 123 -49.75 70.59 -6.61
N ALA A 124 -49.15 69.55 -7.19
CA ALA A 124 -49.02 68.23 -6.57
C ALA A 124 -48.44 68.31 -5.15
N GLU A 125 -47.30 68.97 -4.99
CA GLU A 125 -46.67 69.14 -3.67
C GLU A 125 -47.55 69.91 -2.70
N LEU A 126 -48.20 70.99 -3.16
CA LEU A 126 -49.11 71.79 -2.33
C LEU A 126 -50.37 71.02 -1.91
N CYS A 127 -50.70 69.93 -2.60
CA CYS A 127 -51.78 69.01 -2.29
C CYS A 127 -51.31 67.76 -1.52
N GLY A 128 -50.05 67.75 -1.08
CA GLY A 128 -49.46 66.67 -0.30
C GLY A 128 -49.07 65.45 -1.15
N ARG A 129 -49.05 65.58 -2.48
CA ARG A 129 -48.56 64.56 -3.40
C ARG A 129 -47.10 64.83 -3.70
N CYS A 130 -46.24 64.07 -3.06
CA CYS A 130 -44.81 64.16 -3.24
C CYS A 130 -44.36 63.32 -4.45
N ASN A 131 -43.32 63.79 -5.14
CA ASN A 131 -42.69 63.03 -6.21
C ASN A 131 -41.91 61.83 -5.64
N ASP A 132 -41.59 60.87 -6.50
CA ASP A 132 -40.72 59.73 -6.16
C ASP A 132 -39.43 60.21 -5.46
N GLY A 133 -38.98 59.46 -4.46
CA GLY A 133 -37.88 59.83 -3.58
C GLY A 133 -38.24 60.78 -2.44
N SER A 134 -39.52 61.12 -2.25
CA SER A 134 -40.01 61.91 -1.11
C SER A 134 -41.36 61.46 -0.58
N TYR A 135 -41.61 61.68 0.71
CA TYR A 135 -42.88 61.40 1.38
C TYR A 135 -43.46 62.66 2.02
N PHE A 136 -44.78 62.69 2.18
CA PHE A 136 -45.45 63.80 2.84
C PHE A 136 -45.35 63.64 4.36
N ASP A 137 -44.66 64.57 5.03
CA ASP A 137 -44.59 64.60 6.48
C ASP A 137 -45.75 65.44 7.03
N SER A 138 -46.70 64.78 7.71
CA SER A 138 -47.89 65.43 8.27
C SER A 138 -47.59 66.46 9.37
N THR A 139 -46.42 66.37 10.02
CA THR A 139 -46.00 67.28 11.09
C THR A 139 -45.50 68.59 10.51
N THR A 140 -44.64 68.51 9.48
CA THR A 140 -44.08 69.69 8.81
C THR A 140 -44.97 70.20 7.68
N ARG A 141 -45.92 69.37 7.21
CA ARG A 141 -46.79 69.59 6.04
C ARG A 141 -46.02 69.87 4.75
N THR A 142 -44.86 69.24 4.60
CA THR A 142 -43.97 69.38 3.44
C THR A 142 -43.48 68.01 2.97
N CYS A 143 -43.03 67.93 1.72
CA CYS A 143 -42.40 66.74 1.17
C CYS A 143 -40.97 66.62 1.71
N GLN A 144 -40.71 65.57 2.48
CA GLN A 144 -39.40 65.24 3.01
C GLN A 144 -38.78 64.13 2.17
N LYS A 145 -37.46 64.16 1.97
CA LYS A 145 -36.76 63.13 1.19
C LYS A 145 -36.84 61.79 1.90
N CYS A 146 -36.97 60.72 1.11
CA CYS A 146 -36.76 59.36 1.60
C CYS A 146 -35.32 59.21 2.11
N PHE A 147 -35.07 58.18 2.93
CA PHE A 147 -33.70 57.82 3.31
C PHE A 147 -32.91 57.32 2.09
N ASN A 148 -31.58 57.31 2.20
CA ASN A 148 -30.69 56.99 1.09
C ASN A 148 -31.03 55.65 0.43
N ASN A 149 -30.98 55.63 -0.91
CA ASN A 149 -31.27 54.46 -1.76
C ASN A 149 -32.72 53.97 -1.73
N CYS A 150 -33.66 54.72 -1.15
CA CYS A 150 -35.09 54.44 -1.28
C CYS A 150 -35.72 55.29 -2.39
N GLU A 151 -36.29 54.64 -3.40
CA GLU A 151 -37.00 55.28 -4.51
C GLU A 151 -38.45 55.64 -4.14
N LEU A 152 -39.13 54.77 -3.39
CA LEU A 152 -40.53 54.99 -2.97
C LEU A 152 -40.68 54.74 -1.47
N CYS A 153 -41.11 55.75 -0.72
CA CYS A 153 -41.32 55.66 0.72
C CYS A 153 -42.63 56.34 1.18
N THR A 154 -43.17 55.90 2.33
CA THR A 154 -44.28 56.60 3.00
C THR A 154 -43.86 57.32 4.28
N SER A 155 -42.64 57.06 4.75
CA SER A 155 -42.04 57.73 5.91
C SER A 155 -40.52 57.71 5.79
N SER A 156 -39.83 58.31 6.76
CA SER A 156 -38.36 58.25 6.86
C SER A 156 -37.79 56.84 7.09
N THR A 157 -38.62 55.84 7.42
CA THR A 157 -38.18 54.48 7.75
C THR A 157 -38.96 53.38 7.02
N ASN A 158 -39.95 53.73 6.20
CA ASN A 158 -40.79 52.77 5.49
C ASN A 158 -40.61 52.91 3.98
N CYS A 159 -39.73 52.08 3.41
CA CYS A 159 -39.49 52.00 1.98
C CYS A 159 -40.27 50.86 1.33
N PHE A 160 -40.71 51.05 0.08
CA PHE A 160 -41.37 50.04 -0.75
C PHE A 160 -40.54 49.61 -1.95
N LYS A 161 -39.68 50.49 -2.45
CA LYS A 161 -38.82 50.24 -3.60
C LYS A 161 -37.45 50.86 -3.39
N CYS A 162 -36.43 50.02 -3.44
CA CYS A 162 -35.05 50.43 -3.31
C CYS A 162 -34.44 50.77 -4.69
N SER A 163 -33.36 51.54 -4.69
CA SER A 163 -32.59 51.93 -5.88
C SER A 163 -31.10 51.72 -5.65
N ASN A 164 -30.26 52.01 -6.64
CA ASN A 164 -28.80 51.93 -6.54
C ASN A 164 -28.27 50.54 -6.13
N LYS A 165 -28.85 49.46 -6.69
CA LYS A 165 -28.43 48.07 -6.43
C LYS A 165 -28.57 47.69 -4.96
N THR A 166 -29.68 48.09 -4.36
CA THR A 166 -30.02 47.76 -2.97
C THR A 166 -31.37 47.06 -2.95
N ILE A 167 -31.58 46.14 -2.01
CA ILE A 167 -32.80 45.35 -1.90
C ILE A 167 -33.48 45.56 -0.55
N LEU A 168 -34.80 45.47 -0.57
CA LEU A 168 -35.64 45.64 0.61
C LEU A 168 -35.43 44.49 1.59
N THR A 169 -35.05 44.83 2.82
CA THR A 169 -34.93 43.90 3.93
C THR A 169 -35.79 44.35 5.09
N GLU A 170 -36.52 43.42 5.69
CA GLU A 170 -37.33 43.65 6.88
C GLU A 170 -36.55 43.24 8.13
N SER A 171 -36.51 44.13 9.13
CA SER A 171 -35.92 43.88 10.44
C SER A 171 -36.77 44.53 11.51
N ASN A 172 -37.49 43.72 12.31
CA ASN A 172 -38.35 44.20 13.39
C ASN A 172 -39.42 45.24 12.96
N GLY A 173 -39.99 45.08 11.77
CA GLY A 173 -40.99 45.98 11.20
C GLY A 173 -40.43 47.24 10.52
N LEU A 174 -39.11 47.35 10.38
CA LEU A 174 -38.43 48.41 9.63
C LEU A 174 -38.01 47.88 8.26
N TYR A 175 -38.25 48.67 7.21
CA TYR A 175 -37.94 48.32 5.83
C TYR A 175 -36.75 49.13 5.34
N GLU A 176 -35.59 48.49 5.31
CA GLU A 176 -34.31 49.13 4.95
C GLU A 176 -33.78 48.60 3.62
N CYS A 177 -33.09 49.47 2.89
CA CYS A 177 -32.43 49.13 1.64
C CYS A 177 -30.98 48.72 1.89
N THR A 178 -30.67 47.44 1.69
CA THR A 178 -29.33 46.88 1.90
C THR A 178 -28.63 46.57 0.58
N PRO A 179 -27.30 46.75 0.47
CA PRO A 179 -26.57 46.44 -0.75
C PRO A 179 -26.77 44.99 -1.22
N ILE A 180 -26.85 44.82 -2.54
CA ILE A 180 -26.86 43.51 -3.19
C ILE A 180 -25.41 43.13 -3.51
N ASP A 181 -24.81 42.32 -2.63
CA ASP A 181 -23.45 41.81 -2.83
C ASP A 181 -23.43 40.54 -3.69
N ASN A 182 -22.33 40.30 -4.40
CA ASN A 182 -22.05 39.07 -5.17
C ASN A 182 -23.06 38.76 -6.30
N CYS A 183 -23.77 39.77 -6.80
CA CYS A 183 -24.56 39.65 -8.02
C CYS A 183 -23.69 39.74 -9.27
N ASP A 184 -24.00 38.97 -10.30
CA ASP A 184 -23.39 39.09 -11.61
C ASP A 184 -23.72 40.49 -12.19
N PRO A 185 -22.72 41.30 -12.57
CA PRO A 185 -22.95 42.67 -13.04
C PRO A 185 -23.92 42.78 -14.22
N GLU A 186 -24.01 41.76 -15.08
CA GLU A 186 -24.93 41.74 -16.23
C GLU A 186 -26.40 41.49 -15.83
N TYR A 187 -26.62 40.89 -14.66
CA TYR A 187 -27.92 40.45 -14.16
C TYR A 187 -28.35 41.20 -12.88
N SER A 188 -27.63 42.26 -12.54
CA SER A 188 -27.95 43.16 -11.44
C SER A 188 -29.02 44.16 -11.89
N LYS A 189 -30.20 44.09 -11.27
CA LYS A 189 -31.22 45.14 -11.34
C LYS A 189 -31.04 46.10 -10.17
N ASP A 190 -31.80 47.19 -10.18
CA ASP A 190 -31.71 48.23 -9.15
C ASP A 190 -32.17 47.75 -7.76
N ASP A 191 -33.15 46.83 -7.72
CA ASP A 191 -33.82 46.36 -6.52
C ASP A 191 -33.68 44.85 -6.24
N HIS A 192 -33.10 44.09 -7.17
CA HIS A 192 -32.86 42.65 -7.00
C HIS A 192 -31.74 42.13 -7.91
N CYS A 193 -31.27 40.92 -7.59
CA CYS A 193 -30.37 40.14 -8.45
C CYS A 193 -31.15 39.06 -9.21
N GLU A 194 -30.85 38.88 -10.50
CA GLU A 194 -31.40 37.76 -11.30
C GLU A 194 -30.42 36.58 -11.40
N LYS A 195 -29.12 36.81 -11.17
CA LYS A 195 -28.08 35.77 -11.22
C LYS A 195 -26.87 36.15 -10.38
N CYS A 196 -26.44 35.25 -9.52
CA CYS A 196 -25.25 35.44 -8.69
C CYS A 196 -23.96 35.05 -9.43
N ILE A 197 -22.84 35.61 -8.99
CA ILE A 197 -21.53 35.10 -9.43
C ILE A 197 -21.30 33.68 -8.89
N ASN A 198 -20.39 32.94 -9.54
CA ASN A 198 -19.98 31.61 -9.10
C ASN A 198 -19.57 31.58 -7.62
N GLY A 199 -19.92 30.50 -6.91
CA GLY A 199 -19.75 30.36 -5.47
C GLY A 199 -20.90 30.94 -4.63
N TYR A 200 -21.94 31.51 -5.28
CA TYR A 200 -23.14 32.03 -4.63
C TYR A 200 -24.41 31.55 -5.33
N TYR A 201 -25.50 31.39 -4.57
CA TYR A 201 -26.82 31.04 -5.08
C TYR A 201 -27.84 32.14 -4.82
N LEU A 202 -28.83 32.23 -5.70
CA LEU A 202 -29.89 33.23 -5.64
C LEU A 202 -31.01 32.77 -4.70
N LYS A 203 -31.34 33.60 -3.71
CA LYS A 203 -32.50 33.43 -2.83
C LYS A 203 -33.13 34.78 -2.53
N ASN A 204 -34.42 34.93 -2.84
CA ASN A 204 -35.19 36.17 -2.62
C ASN A 204 -34.51 37.43 -3.18
N GLY A 205 -33.94 37.36 -4.39
CA GLY A 205 -33.25 38.50 -5.03
C GLY A 205 -31.86 38.83 -4.44
N LYS A 206 -31.38 38.08 -3.43
CA LYS A 206 -30.03 38.19 -2.85
C LYS A 206 -29.17 36.97 -3.15
N CYS A 207 -27.86 37.18 -3.11
CA CYS A 207 -26.87 36.14 -3.28
C CYS A 207 -26.32 35.66 -1.93
N PHE A 208 -26.39 34.35 -1.70
CA PHE A 208 -25.88 33.70 -0.50
C PHE A 208 -24.75 32.75 -0.86
N LYS A 209 -23.72 32.67 -0.02
CA LYS A 209 -22.53 31.87 -0.29
C LYS A 209 -22.88 30.37 -0.34
N CYS A 210 -22.30 29.65 -1.29
CA CYS A 210 -22.35 28.20 -1.34
C CYS A 210 -21.58 27.55 -0.18
N GLN A 211 -21.83 26.25 0.04
CA GLN A 211 -21.00 25.40 0.90
C GLN A 211 -19.56 25.32 0.35
N ASP A 212 -18.58 25.15 1.23
CA ASP A 212 -17.17 25.14 0.84
C ASP A 212 -16.89 24.02 -0.18
N GLY A 213 -16.11 24.32 -1.22
CA GLY A 213 -15.79 23.39 -2.30
C GLY A 213 -16.86 23.29 -3.40
N CYS A 214 -17.90 24.12 -3.37
CA CYS A 214 -18.99 24.12 -4.36
C CYS A 214 -19.01 25.41 -5.21
N ASN A 215 -18.98 25.24 -6.54
CA ASN A 215 -18.99 26.31 -7.53
C ASN A 215 -20.41 26.78 -7.87
N VAL A 216 -21.36 25.85 -8.05
CA VAL A 216 -22.77 26.15 -8.34
C VAL A 216 -23.66 25.37 -7.37
N CYS A 217 -24.47 26.09 -6.59
CA CYS A 217 -25.38 25.50 -5.60
C CYS A 217 -26.81 26.03 -5.72
N TYR A 218 -27.76 25.29 -5.15
CA TYR A 218 -29.18 25.62 -5.12
C TYR A 218 -29.86 25.08 -3.85
N GLU A 219 -30.94 25.72 -3.43
CA GLU A 219 -31.75 25.25 -2.30
C GLU A 219 -32.76 24.21 -2.81
N ASP A 220 -32.62 22.97 -2.34
CA ASP A 220 -33.56 21.90 -2.68
C ASP A 220 -34.81 22.03 -1.80
N THR A 221 -35.92 22.41 -2.44
CA THR A 221 -37.23 22.60 -1.80
C THR A 221 -37.80 21.34 -1.14
N GLN A 222 -37.37 20.14 -1.56
CA GLN A 222 -37.88 18.89 -0.99
C GLN A 222 -37.18 18.52 0.31
N SER A 223 -35.86 18.69 0.36
CA SER A 223 -35.04 18.36 1.52
C SER A 223 -34.76 19.57 2.43
N ASN A 224 -35.16 20.77 2.01
CA ASN A 224 -34.84 22.03 2.65
C ASN A 224 -33.33 22.15 2.95
N SER A 225 -32.49 21.71 2.00
CA SER A 225 -31.04 21.63 2.14
C SER A 225 -30.32 22.26 0.94
N LEU A 226 -29.14 22.83 1.18
CA LEU A 226 -28.32 23.41 0.13
C LEU A 226 -27.58 22.30 -0.62
N LYS A 227 -27.84 22.16 -1.91
CA LYS A 227 -27.24 21.17 -2.79
C LYS A 227 -26.27 21.82 -3.76
N CYS A 228 -25.23 21.09 -4.13
CA CYS A 228 -24.28 21.46 -5.16
C CYS A 228 -24.63 20.78 -6.48
N SER A 229 -24.54 21.50 -7.59
CA SER A 229 -24.62 20.95 -8.95
C SER A 229 -23.26 20.92 -9.66
N GLU A 230 -22.30 21.71 -9.21
CA GLU A 230 -20.95 21.74 -9.74
C GLU A 230 -19.95 22.10 -8.65
N CYS A 231 -18.97 21.23 -8.43
CA CYS A 231 -17.91 21.44 -7.44
C CYS A 231 -16.80 22.37 -7.95
N GLU A 232 -16.01 22.90 -7.02
CA GLU A 232 -14.76 23.60 -7.35
C GLU A 232 -13.78 22.66 -8.07
N HIS A 233 -12.78 23.25 -8.74
CA HIS A 233 -11.69 22.48 -9.34
C HIS A 233 -11.02 21.61 -8.26
N ASP A 234 -10.68 20.36 -8.61
CA ASP A 234 -10.10 19.33 -7.73
C ASP A 234 -11.05 18.67 -6.70
N LYS A 235 -12.32 19.08 -6.64
CA LYS A 235 -13.36 18.39 -5.85
C LYS A 235 -14.25 17.52 -6.73
N ILE A 236 -14.82 16.48 -6.13
CA ILE A 236 -15.70 15.52 -6.80
C ILE A 236 -17.13 15.63 -6.24
N MET A 237 -18.11 15.59 -7.13
CA MET A 237 -19.53 15.54 -6.76
C MET A 237 -19.86 14.24 -6.03
N ASN A 238 -20.53 14.36 -4.89
CA ASN A 238 -20.99 13.27 -4.05
C ASN A 238 -22.41 13.56 -3.56
N ASN A 239 -23.41 13.04 -4.27
CA ASN A 239 -24.84 13.14 -3.93
C ASN A 239 -25.33 14.56 -3.56
N GLY A 240 -24.90 15.55 -4.35
CA GLY A 240 -25.22 16.96 -4.16
C GLY A 240 -24.39 17.69 -3.11
N SER A 241 -23.26 17.11 -2.69
CA SER A 241 -22.20 17.75 -1.91
C SER A 241 -20.85 17.53 -2.59
N CYS A 242 -19.81 18.25 -2.20
CA CYS A 242 -18.47 18.12 -2.78
C CYS A 242 -17.54 17.45 -1.80
N SER A 243 -16.70 16.52 -2.27
CA SER A 243 -15.76 15.77 -1.44
C SER A 243 -14.44 15.56 -2.18
N ASP A 244 -13.39 15.26 -1.42
CA ASP A 244 -12.08 14.91 -1.98
C ASP A 244 -12.11 13.51 -2.59
N ALA A 245 -11.42 13.33 -3.73
CA ALA A 245 -11.35 12.04 -4.42
C ALA A 245 -10.89 10.89 -3.50
N SER A 246 -9.87 11.16 -2.68
CA SER A 246 -9.31 10.21 -1.72
C SER A 246 -10.29 9.80 -0.62
N SER A 247 -11.14 10.73 -0.17
CA SER A 247 -12.16 10.44 0.86
C SER A 247 -13.26 9.50 0.35
N LEU A 248 -13.42 9.43 -0.98
CA LEU A 248 -14.39 8.58 -1.66
C LEU A 248 -13.77 7.32 -2.26
N HIS A 249 -12.47 7.06 -2.08
CA HIS A 249 -11.76 5.98 -2.80
C HIS A 249 -11.98 6.03 -4.31
N CYS A 250 -11.95 7.25 -4.86
CA CYS A 250 -12.20 7.52 -6.27
C CYS A 250 -10.87 7.76 -6.99
N LEU A 251 -10.60 6.93 -8.00
CA LEU A 251 -9.39 7.06 -8.84
C LEU A 251 -9.56 8.19 -9.86
N GLN A 252 -10.73 8.27 -10.49
CA GLN A 252 -11.08 9.34 -11.44
C GLN A 252 -12.51 9.79 -11.24
N GLY A 253 -12.74 11.10 -11.34
CA GLY A 253 -14.08 11.66 -11.32
C GLY A 253 -14.09 13.10 -11.82
N SER A 254 -15.27 13.71 -11.75
CA SER A 254 -15.47 15.08 -12.22
C SER A 254 -16.27 15.94 -11.22
N PRO A 255 -16.15 17.27 -11.32
CA PRO A 255 -16.92 18.20 -10.48
C PRO A 255 -18.44 18.15 -10.69
N ILE A 256 -18.92 17.53 -11.77
CA ILE A 256 -20.34 17.51 -12.16
C ILE A 256 -20.93 16.10 -12.02
N PHE A 257 -20.28 15.09 -12.61
CA PHE A 257 -20.79 13.71 -12.64
C PHE A 257 -20.39 12.87 -11.44
N GLY A 258 -19.45 13.36 -10.62
CA GLY A 258 -18.96 12.62 -9.46
C GLY A 258 -17.90 11.59 -9.85
N CYS A 259 -17.79 10.53 -9.06
CA CYS A 259 -16.80 9.49 -9.30
C CYS A 259 -17.15 8.64 -10.53
N THR A 260 -16.20 8.46 -11.45
CA THR A 260 -16.36 7.68 -12.68
C THR A 260 -15.53 6.41 -12.69
N GLU A 261 -14.50 6.33 -11.84
CA GLU A 261 -13.67 5.14 -11.65
C GLU A 261 -13.23 5.04 -10.18
N CYS A 262 -13.51 3.90 -9.55
CA CYS A 262 -13.09 3.62 -8.17
C CYS A 262 -11.64 3.14 -8.09
N GLU A 263 -10.98 3.36 -6.95
CA GLU A 263 -9.69 2.76 -6.65
C GLU A 263 -9.74 1.23 -6.66
N LYS A 264 -8.61 0.58 -6.94
CA LYS A 264 -8.54 -0.90 -6.93
C LYS A 264 -8.95 -1.44 -5.55
N GLY A 265 -9.83 -2.44 -5.56
CA GLY A 265 -10.41 -3.01 -4.33
C GLY A 265 -11.73 -2.35 -3.91
N TYR A 266 -12.24 -1.41 -4.70
CA TYR A 266 -13.57 -0.81 -4.55
C TYR A 266 -14.42 -1.02 -5.79
N TYR A 267 -15.74 -1.01 -5.62
CA TYR A 267 -16.73 -1.14 -6.69
C TYR A 267 -17.83 -0.09 -6.54
N PHE A 268 -18.54 0.22 -7.63
CA PHE A 268 -19.71 1.10 -7.56
C PHE A 268 -20.89 0.42 -6.87
N GLY A 269 -21.29 0.96 -5.72
CA GLY A 269 -22.53 0.60 -5.04
C GLY A 269 -23.79 1.09 -5.78
N LEU A 270 -24.96 0.71 -5.27
CA LEU A 270 -26.26 1.13 -5.81
C LEU A 270 -26.51 2.64 -5.68
N ASP A 271 -25.81 3.29 -4.77
CA ASP A 271 -25.80 4.73 -4.52
C ASP A 271 -24.73 5.47 -5.35
N TYR A 272 -24.08 4.77 -6.30
CA TYR A 272 -23.00 5.28 -7.13
C TYR A 272 -21.75 5.74 -6.35
N THR A 273 -21.59 5.25 -5.11
CA THR A 273 -20.37 5.49 -4.32
C THR A 273 -19.43 4.30 -4.39
N CYS A 274 -18.13 4.54 -4.21
CA CYS A 274 -17.14 3.47 -4.19
C CYS A 274 -17.16 2.74 -2.85
N GLN A 275 -17.60 1.49 -2.88
CA GLN A 275 -17.69 0.62 -1.72
C GLN A 275 -16.60 -0.44 -1.76
N LYS A 276 -16.09 -0.83 -0.59
CA LYS A 276 -14.97 -1.77 -0.51
C LYS A 276 -15.40 -3.18 -0.90
N CYS A 277 -14.57 -3.86 -1.68
CA CYS A 277 -14.72 -5.29 -1.95
C CYS A 277 -14.52 -6.13 -0.68
N SER A 278 -15.09 -7.33 -0.68
CA SER A 278 -14.85 -8.34 0.34
C SER A 278 -13.38 -8.72 0.40
N SER A 279 -12.88 -9.12 1.58
CA SER A 279 -11.46 -9.45 1.76
C SER A 279 -11.00 -10.64 0.90
N SER A 280 -11.93 -11.48 0.46
CA SER A 280 -11.67 -12.59 -0.46
C SER A 280 -11.47 -12.16 -1.92
N CYS A 281 -11.89 -10.94 -2.29
CA CYS A 281 -11.74 -10.41 -3.65
C CYS A 281 -10.60 -9.37 -3.72
N SER A 282 -9.80 -9.44 -4.78
CA SER A 282 -8.91 -8.33 -5.18
C SER A 282 -9.69 -7.24 -5.92
N THR A 283 -10.62 -7.64 -6.78
CA THR A 283 -11.54 -6.75 -7.51
C THR A 283 -12.93 -7.36 -7.55
N CYS A 284 -13.97 -6.54 -7.55
CA CYS A 284 -15.37 -7.00 -7.49
C CYS A 284 -16.30 -6.07 -8.28
N VAL A 285 -17.52 -6.52 -8.56
CA VAL A 285 -18.51 -5.74 -9.32
C VAL A 285 -19.93 -5.97 -8.79
N GLY A 286 -20.73 -4.90 -8.70
CA GLY A 286 -22.14 -4.94 -8.31
C GLY A 286 -22.39 -5.21 -6.83
N THR A 287 -21.64 -6.11 -6.20
CA THR A 287 -21.65 -6.39 -4.75
C THR A 287 -20.25 -6.72 -4.26
N SER A 288 -20.00 -6.62 -2.95
CA SER A 288 -18.69 -6.84 -2.35
C SER A 288 -18.11 -8.25 -2.58
N ASP A 289 -18.96 -9.27 -2.73
CA ASP A 289 -18.56 -10.69 -2.84
C ASP A 289 -18.58 -11.23 -4.28
N HIS A 290 -19.04 -10.42 -5.24
CA HIS A 290 -19.08 -10.79 -6.65
C HIS A 290 -17.74 -10.42 -7.31
N CYS A 291 -16.74 -11.26 -7.06
CA CYS A 291 -15.36 -11.01 -7.43
C CYS A 291 -15.14 -11.10 -8.95
N LEU A 292 -14.26 -10.25 -9.46
CA LEU A 292 -13.66 -10.34 -10.81
C LEU A 292 -12.26 -10.93 -10.77
N SER A 293 -11.59 -10.84 -9.62
CA SER A 293 -10.37 -11.59 -9.30
C SER A 293 -10.26 -11.79 -7.79
N CYS A 294 -9.62 -12.88 -7.38
CA CYS A 294 -9.48 -13.24 -5.98
C CYS A 294 -8.29 -12.55 -5.31
N SER A 295 -8.33 -12.44 -3.99
CA SER A 295 -7.19 -12.03 -3.17
C SER A 295 -6.11 -13.10 -3.15
N THR A 296 -4.89 -12.75 -2.74
CA THR A 296 -3.81 -13.72 -2.54
C THR A 296 -4.28 -14.87 -1.63
N ASN A 297 -3.99 -16.11 -2.01
CA ASN A 297 -4.42 -17.36 -1.35
C ASN A 297 -5.92 -17.67 -1.45
N TYR A 298 -6.65 -16.98 -2.33
CA TYR A 298 -8.05 -17.30 -2.66
C TYR A 298 -8.17 -17.67 -4.14
N TYR A 299 -9.19 -18.45 -4.47
CA TYR A 299 -9.53 -18.84 -5.85
C TYR A 299 -11.04 -18.92 -6.06
N PHE A 300 -11.48 -18.90 -7.32
CA PHE A 300 -12.90 -18.95 -7.65
C PHE A 300 -13.51 -20.32 -7.34
N VAL A 301 -14.68 -20.33 -6.71
CA VAL A 301 -15.49 -21.55 -6.63
C VAL A 301 -16.00 -21.92 -8.02
N LYS A 302 -15.81 -23.19 -8.46
CA LYS A 302 -16.23 -23.68 -9.78
C LYS A 302 -17.65 -23.24 -10.13
N GLY A 303 -17.76 -22.47 -11.23
CA GLY A 303 -19.04 -21.96 -11.74
C GLY A 303 -19.67 -20.81 -10.96
N LYS A 304 -18.95 -20.18 -10.02
CA LYS A 304 -19.41 -19.03 -9.24
C LYS A 304 -18.40 -17.88 -9.33
N THR A 305 -18.83 -16.68 -8.91
CA THR A 305 -18.00 -15.46 -8.86
C THR A 305 -17.47 -15.18 -7.45
N THR A 306 -17.72 -16.08 -6.49
CA THR A 306 -17.25 -15.99 -5.11
C THR A 306 -15.89 -16.66 -4.97
N CYS A 307 -14.99 -16.04 -4.21
CA CYS A 307 -13.67 -16.58 -3.90
C CYS A 307 -13.66 -17.30 -2.54
N VAL A 308 -12.94 -18.42 -2.47
CA VAL A 308 -12.72 -19.19 -1.23
C VAL A 308 -11.23 -19.27 -0.93
N HIS A 309 -10.89 -19.26 0.36
CA HIS A 309 -9.51 -19.39 0.81
C HIS A 309 -9.02 -20.80 0.52
N MET A 310 -7.75 -20.93 0.10
CA MET A 310 -7.13 -22.24 -0.11
C MET A 310 -7.08 -23.04 1.20
N ASP A 311 -7.26 -24.36 1.11
CA ASP A 311 -7.18 -25.22 2.30
C ASP A 311 -5.72 -25.39 2.78
N SER A 312 -5.53 -25.97 3.96
CA SER A 312 -4.21 -26.18 4.58
C SER A 312 -3.30 -27.15 3.81
N HIS A 313 -3.85 -28.00 2.95
CA HIS A 313 -3.10 -28.93 2.12
C HIS A 313 -2.73 -28.30 0.77
N CYS A 314 -3.10 -27.06 0.52
CA CYS A 314 -2.69 -26.31 -0.66
C CYS A 314 -1.51 -25.37 -0.33
N ARG A 315 -0.39 -25.54 -1.02
CA ARG A 315 0.80 -24.68 -0.88
C ARG A 315 0.69 -23.43 -1.75
N LEU A 316 0.19 -23.58 -2.97
CA LEU A 316 0.08 -22.52 -3.95
C LEU A 316 -1.23 -22.64 -4.71
N ALA A 317 -1.99 -21.55 -4.78
CA ALA A 317 -3.21 -21.44 -5.57
C ALA A 317 -3.07 -20.39 -6.67
N ASP A 318 -3.81 -20.59 -7.76
CA ASP A 318 -4.09 -19.56 -8.76
C ASP A 318 -5.58 -19.18 -8.73
N GLU A 319 -6.07 -18.38 -9.68
CA GLU A 319 -7.48 -17.96 -9.70
C GLU A 319 -8.46 -19.15 -9.88
N SER A 320 -8.01 -20.30 -10.38
CA SER A 320 -8.85 -21.46 -10.71
C SER A 320 -8.85 -22.55 -9.65
N GLY A 321 -7.92 -22.54 -8.69
CA GLY A 321 -7.84 -23.56 -7.66
C GLY A 321 -6.46 -23.69 -7.06
N CYS A 322 -6.27 -24.76 -6.29
CA CYS A 322 -4.94 -25.17 -5.89
C CYS A 322 -4.12 -25.60 -7.11
N LYS A 323 -2.89 -25.10 -7.19
CA LYS A 323 -1.90 -25.43 -8.22
C LYS A 323 -0.85 -26.42 -7.71
N GLU A 324 -0.48 -26.32 -6.43
CA GLU A 324 0.50 -27.21 -5.80
C GLU A 324 0.05 -27.57 -4.39
N CYS A 325 -0.01 -28.87 -4.09
CA CYS A 325 -0.32 -29.35 -2.75
C CYS A 325 0.89 -29.28 -1.81
N ASN A 326 0.61 -29.26 -0.51
CA ASN A 326 1.61 -29.29 0.54
C ASN A 326 2.11 -30.72 0.76
N ASN A 327 3.16 -31.09 0.02
CA ASN A 327 3.87 -32.35 0.18
C ASN A 327 5.27 -32.05 0.72
N GLU A 328 5.42 -32.06 2.05
CA GLU A 328 6.71 -31.87 2.68
C GLU A 328 7.59 -33.12 2.52
N LEU A 329 8.84 -32.93 2.08
CA LEU A 329 9.82 -34.01 1.89
C LEU A 329 10.82 -34.10 3.07
N VAL A 330 10.40 -33.69 4.27
CA VAL A 330 11.26 -33.67 5.47
C VAL A 330 11.43 -35.08 6.02
N ILE A 331 12.59 -35.38 6.60
CA ILE A 331 12.95 -36.71 7.16
C ILE A 331 11.92 -37.16 8.22
N GLU A 332 11.37 -36.24 9.01
CA GLU A 332 10.37 -36.55 10.05
C GLU A 332 9.05 -37.11 9.49
N HIS A 333 8.77 -36.85 8.20
CA HIS A 333 7.54 -37.22 7.50
C HIS A 333 7.78 -38.30 6.42
N GLN A 334 8.81 -39.14 6.58
CA GLN A 334 9.16 -40.20 5.63
C GLN A 334 8.04 -41.22 5.37
N ASN A 335 7.11 -41.39 6.33
CA ASN A 335 5.99 -42.32 6.25
C ASN A 335 4.63 -41.66 6.00
N ASP A 336 4.58 -40.36 5.78
CA ASP A 336 3.32 -39.67 5.51
C ASP A 336 2.97 -39.75 4.02
N THR A 337 1.68 -39.96 3.74
CA THR A 337 1.14 -39.91 2.38
C THR A 337 0.96 -38.46 1.93
N GLY A 338 1.33 -38.17 0.69
CA GLY A 338 1.16 -36.85 0.11
C GLY A 338 -0.28 -36.56 -0.34
N TYR A 339 -0.43 -35.43 -1.02
CA TYR A 339 -1.65 -34.94 -1.63
C TYR A 339 -1.44 -34.66 -3.11
N TYR A 340 -2.49 -34.82 -3.90
CA TYR A 340 -2.52 -34.49 -5.33
C TYR A 340 -3.77 -33.69 -5.68
N ILE A 341 -3.79 -33.12 -6.88
CA ILE A 341 -4.95 -32.41 -7.41
C ILE A 341 -5.61 -33.33 -8.45
N PRO A 342 -6.79 -33.91 -8.16
CA PRO A 342 -7.51 -34.73 -9.14
C PRO A 342 -7.90 -33.92 -10.37
N GLU A 343 -8.03 -34.61 -11.51
CA GLU A 343 -8.43 -33.95 -12.75
C GLU A 343 -9.81 -33.29 -12.62
N GLY A 344 -9.88 -31.99 -12.87
CA GLY A 344 -11.10 -31.19 -12.76
C GLY A 344 -11.51 -30.80 -11.33
N SER A 345 -10.70 -31.13 -10.31
CA SER A 345 -10.80 -30.63 -8.94
C SER A 345 -10.13 -29.27 -8.79
N GLN A 346 -10.48 -28.54 -7.72
CA GLN A 346 -9.82 -27.29 -7.31
C GLN A 346 -9.07 -27.45 -5.97
N THR A 347 -9.20 -28.60 -5.31
CA THR A 347 -8.66 -28.88 -3.98
C THR A 347 -7.74 -30.10 -4.00
N CYS A 348 -6.81 -30.11 -3.06
CA CYS A 348 -5.93 -31.24 -2.81
C CYS A 348 -6.69 -32.41 -2.17
N GLN A 349 -6.38 -33.62 -2.60
CA GLN A 349 -6.88 -34.87 -2.04
C GLN A 349 -5.71 -35.78 -1.65
N PRO A 350 -5.85 -36.61 -0.61
CA PRO A 350 -4.77 -37.48 -0.17
C PRO A 350 -4.47 -38.56 -1.21
N CYS A 351 -3.19 -38.93 -1.33
CA CYS A 351 -2.76 -40.12 -2.06
C CYS A 351 -3.24 -41.40 -1.36
N GLU A 352 -3.25 -42.51 -2.10
CA GLU A 352 -3.51 -43.83 -1.52
C GLU A 352 -2.41 -44.22 -0.52
N GLU A 353 -2.70 -45.17 0.37
CA GLU A 353 -1.76 -45.62 1.40
C GLU A 353 -0.41 -46.00 0.80
N HIS A 354 0.66 -45.68 1.53
CA HIS A 354 2.06 -45.94 1.16
C HIS A 354 2.61 -45.08 -0.01
N CYS A 355 1.77 -44.26 -0.64
CA CYS A 355 2.19 -43.35 -1.69
C CYS A 355 2.57 -41.99 -1.10
N LYS A 356 3.88 -41.73 -1.11
CA LYS A 356 4.44 -40.46 -0.64
C LYS A 356 4.10 -39.31 -1.58
N LEU A 357 4.09 -39.57 -2.89
CA LEU A 357 3.60 -38.64 -3.91
C LEU A 357 2.76 -39.43 -4.93
N CYS A 358 1.73 -38.81 -5.49
CA CYS A 358 0.88 -39.37 -6.53
C CYS A 358 0.45 -38.28 -7.51
N GLU A 359 -0.02 -38.68 -8.70
CA GLU A 359 -0.43 -37.75 -9.76
C GLU A 359 -1.69 -38.26 -10.49
N LYS A 360 -2.62 -37.34 -10.81
CA LYS A 360 -3.91 -37.58 -11.53
C LYS A 360 -4.94 -38.41 -10.76
N GLU A 361 -4.54 -39.54 -10.19
CA GLU A 361 -5.36 -40.43 -9.37
C GLU A 361 -4.62 -40.80 -8.09
N SER A 362 -5.35 -41.19 -7.04
CA SER A 362 -4.79 -41.42 -5.71
C SER A 362 -3.80 -42.58 -5.68
N ASN A 363 -4.03 -43.59 -6.53
CA ASN A 363 -3.25 -44.83 -6.67
C ASN A 363 -2.11 -44.72 -7.70
N HIS A 364 -1.98 -43.60 -8.39
CA HIS A 364 -0.96 -43.37 -9.40
C HIS A 364 0.27 -42.74 -8.76
N CYS A 365 1.02 -43.58 -8.06
CA CYS A 365 2.10 -43.14 -7.19
C CYS A 365 3.34 -42.76 -8.00
N THR A 366 4.00 -41.67 -7.61
CA THR A 366 5.26 -41.21 -8.24
C THR A 366 6.45 -41.37 -7.30
N SER A 367 6.18 -41.57 -6.01
CA SER A 367 7.16 -42.01 -5.02
C SER A 367 6.48 -42.72 -3.86
N CYS A 368 7.21 -43.62 -3.20
CA CYS A 368 6.73 -44.39 -2.06
C CYS A 368 7.32 -43.91 -0.74
N ILE A 369 6.62 -44.23 0.34
CA ILE A 369 7.18 -44.13 1.70
C ILE A 369 8.31 -45.15 1.91
N ASP A 370 9.02 -45.06 3.03
CA ASP A 370 10.13 -45.96 3.34
C ASP A 370 9.66 -47.43 3.47
N ASN A 371 10.51 -48.36 3.04
CA ASN A 371 10.25 -49.81 2.90
C ASN A 371 9.27 -50.21 1.80
N TYR A 372 8.87 -49.31 0.89
CA TYR A 372 8.06 -49.65 -0.28
C TYR A 372 8.84 -49.39 -1.57
N LEU A 373 8.59 -50.22 -2.57
CA LEU A 373 9.17 -50.15 -3.91
C LEU A 373 8.10 -49.74 -4.92
N LEU A 374 8.48 -48.84 -5.82
CA LEU A 374 7.62 -48.39 -6.91
C LEU A 374 7.61 -49.45 -8.02
N LYS A 375 6.42 -49.98 -8.36
CA LYS A 375 6.26 -50.99 -9.42
C LYS A 375 5.22 -50.59 -10.43
N LYS A 376 5.48 -50.88 -11.70
CA LYS A 376 4.53 -50.66 -12.78
C LYS A 376 3.38 -51.67 -12.71
N VAL A 377 2.16 -51.16 -12.82
CA VAL A 377 0.92 -51.93 -12.92
C VAL A 377 0.22 -51.54 -14.22
N ASP A 378 -0.04 -52.53 -15.08
CA ASP A 378 -0.77 -52.32 -16.32
C ASP A 378 -2.29 -52.35 -16.04
N ASP A 379 -3.01 -51.33 -16.51
CA ASP A 379 -4.47 -51.27 -16.48
C ASP A 379 -5.07 -52.10 -17.64
N THR A 380 -6.29 -52.57 -17.44
CA THR A 380 -7.14 -53.28 -18.41
C THR A 380 -7.31 -52.58 -19.75
N ASN A 381 -7.11 -51.26 -19.81
CA ASN A 381 -7.22 -50.44 -21.02
C ASN A 381 -5.90 -50.25 -21.79
N GLY A 382 -4.81 -50.89 -21.36
CA GLY A 382 -3.47 -50.73 -21.97
C GLY A 382 -2.75 -49.46 -21.54
N ASN A 383 -3.25 -48.77 -20.51
CA ASN A 383 -2.51 -47.76 -19.76
C ASN A 383 -1.68 -48.43 -18.67
N TYR A 384 -0.79 -47.68 -18.02
CA TYR A 384 -0.06 -48.14 -16.86
C TYR A 384 0.04 -47.03 -15.82
N HIS A 385 0.13 -47.42 -14.56
CA HIS A 385 0.46 -46.56 -13.44
C HIS A 385 1.49 -47.25 -12.56
N TYR A 386 1.93 -46.57 -11.51
CA TYR A 386 2.84 -47.15 -10.54
C TYR A 386 2.17 -47.23 -9.18
N GLU A 387 2.40 -48.35 -8.50
CA GLU A 387 1.92 -48.59 -7.15
C GLU A 387 3.10 -48.88 -6.22
N CYS A 388 2.90 -48.62 -4.93
CA CYS A 388 3.89 -48.88 -3.89
C CYS A 388 3.66 -50.26 -3.29
N ILE A 389 4.63 -51.15 -3.50
CA ILE A 389 4.58 -52.53 -3.00
C ILE A 389 5.59 -52.70 -1.87
N GLU A 390 5.19 -53.39 -0.80
CA GLU A 390 6.05 -53.66 0.35
C GLU A 390 7.35 -54.36 -0.07
N ASN A 391 8.50 -53.84 0.39
CA ASN A 391 9.79 -54.46 0.20
C ASN A 391 9.93 -55.67 1.13
N ASP A 392 10.01 -56.87 0.55
CA ASP A 392 10.16 -58.13 1.29
C ASP A 392 11.57 -58.34 1.89
N LYS A 393 12.47 -57.37 1.68
CA LYS A 393 13.86 -57.35 2.17
C LYS A 393 14.70 -58.55 1.73
N LYS A 394 14.26 -59.31 0.73
CA LYS A 394 15.02 -60.47 0.23
C LYS A 394 16.23 -60.06 -0.58
N THR A 395 16.08 -59.05 -1.43
CA THR A 395 17.13 -58.59 -2.35
C THR A 395 17.53 -57.13 -2.09
N CYS A 396 16.58 -56.28 -1.73
CA CYS A 396 16.79 -54.87 -1.38
C CYS A 396 16.74 -54.65 0.14
N ILE A 397 17.79 -54.12 0.76
CA ILE A 397 17.89 -53.88 2.20
C ILE A 397 17.14 -52.60 2.60
N SER A 398 17.35 -51.51 1.87
CA SER A 398 16.79 -50.19 2.17
C SER A 398 16.27 -49.51 0.90
N THR A 399 15.23 -48.70 1.09
CA THR A 399 14.54 -48.01 -0.01
C THR A 399 14.35 -46.54 0.33
N GLU A 400 14.37 -45.68 -0.68
CA GLU A 400 14.07 -44.25 -0.55
C GLU A 400 13.22 -43.81 -1.74
N MET A 401 12.09 -43.14 -1.49
CA MET A 401 11.17 -42.64 -2.52
C MET A 401 10.65 -43.71 -3.51
N GLY A 402 10.60 -44.99 -3.11
CA GLY A 402 10.22 -46.10 -3.99
C GLY A 402 11.38 -46.77 -4.73
N TYR A 403 12.61 -46.31 -4.52
CA TYR A 403 13.81 -46.83 -5.17
C TYR A 403 14.67 -47.60 -4.18
N CYS A 404 15.35 -48.65 -4.64
CA CYS A 404 16.26 -49.40 -3.79
C CYS A 404 17.58 -48.65 -3.65
N THR A 405 18.02 -48.36 -2.42
CA THR A 405 19.28 -47.64 -2.16
C THR A 405 20.41 -48.58 -1.74
N GLU A 406 20.09 -49.77 -1.24
CA GLU A 406 21.08 -50.77 -0.82
C GLU A 406 20.59 -52.18 -1.15
N CYS A 407 21.39 -52.96 -1.88
CA CYS A 407 21.13 -54.37 -2.12
C CYS A 407 21.86 -55.27 -1.12
N ILE A 408 21.39 -56.50 -0.94
CA ILE A 408 22.16 -57.54 -0.25
C ILE A 408 23.51 -57.78 -0.97
N ALA A 409 24.48 -58.37 -0.25
CA ALA A 409 25.79 -58.68 -0.82
C ALA A 409 25.68 -59.49 -2.13
N LYS A 410 26.62 -59.26 -3.05
CA LYS A 410 26.66 -59.86 -4.40
C LYS A 410 25.49 -59.51 -5.31
N HIS A 411 24.77 -58.43 -5.03
CA HIS A 411 23.76 -57.87 -5.92
C HIS A 411 24.11 -56.41 -6.22
N PHE A 412 23.63 -55.93 -7.36
CA PHE A 412 23.73 -54.53 -7.77
C PHE A 412 22.34 -54.01 -8.13
N ILE A 413 22.15 -52.69 -8.03
CA ILE A 413 20.90 -52.05 -8.43
C ILE A 413 20.85 -52.02 -9.96
N ALA A 414 19.96 -52.80 -10.54
CA ALA A 414 19.64 -52.75 -11.95
C ALA A 414 18.43 -51.83 -12.15
N THR A 415 18.53 -50.92 -13.12
CA THR A 415 17.41 -50.07 -13.53
C THR A 415 16.83 -50.61 -14.83
N SER A 416 15.50 -50.64 -14.93
CA SER A 416 14.77 -50.95 -16.16
C SER A 416 15.12 -49.98 -17.29
N ALA A 417 14.82 -50.36 -18.54
CA ALA A 417 15.16 -49.57 -19.72
C ALA A 417 14.48 -48.20 -19.78
N ASP A 418 13.34 -48.04 -19.10
CA ASP A 418 12.61 -46.78 -18.94
C ASP A 418 13.09 -45.95 -17.73
N GLY A 419 14.02 -46.46 -16.93
CA GLY A 419 14.62 -45.74 -15.80
C GLY A 419 13.77 -45.70 -14.53
N LEU A 420 12.57 -46.29 -14.55
CA LEU A 420 11.52 -46.08 -13.55
C LEU A 420 11.37 -47.23 -12.55
N GLU A 421 11.87 -48.41 -12.88
CA GLU A 421 11.91 -49.55 -11.96
C GLU A 421 13.34 -49.88 -11.57
N GLN A 422 13.53 -50.21 -10.30
CA GLN A 422 14.80 -50.69 -9.78
C GLN A 422 14.63 -52.03 -9.10
N GLU A 423 15.51 -52.96 -9.45
CA GLU A 423 15.60 -54.26 -8.80
C GLU A 423 17.05 -54.64 -8.51
N CYS A 424 17.26 -55.31 -7.39
CA CYS A 424 18.57 -55.85 -7.05
C CYS A 424 18.82 -57.14 -7.83
N THR A 425 19.72 -57.07 -8.81
CA THR A 425 20.10 -58.21 -9.65
C THR A 425 21.41 -58.82 -9.15
N SER A 426 21.52 -60.15 -9.19
CA SER A 426 22.74 -60.86 -8.75
C SER A 426 23.94 -60.58 -9.67
N CYS A 427 25.11 -60.39 -9.07
CA CYS A 427 26.39 -60.36 -9.77
C CYS A 427 26.78 -61.75 -10.29
N ASP A 428 27.66 -61.80 -11.29
CA ASP A 428 28.35 -63.04 -11.66
C ASP A 428 29.09 -63.66 -10.46
N ILE A 429 29.17 -64.99 -10.42
CA ILE A 429 29.75 -65.75 -9.31
C ILE A 429 31.21 -65.38 -9.01
N SER A 430 31.95 -64.89 -10.02
CA SER A 430 33.34 -64.44 -9.88
C SER A 430 33.47 -63.08 -9.18
N CYS A 431 32.40 -62.30 -9.07
CA CYS A 431 32.39 -60.98 -8.44
C CYS A 431 32.00 -61.05 -6.94
N ASP A 432 32.58 -60.17 -6.13
CA ASP A 432 32.10 -59.88 -4.78
C ASP A 432 31.19 -58.64 -4.77
N THR A 433 31.60 -57.60 -5.51
CA THR A 433 30.76 -56.44 -5.89
C THR A 433 30.83 -56.22 -7.39
N CYS A 434 29.75 -55.71 -7.99
CA CYS A 434 29.67 -55.50 -9.43
C CYS A 434 28.92 -54.21 -9.80
N GLU A 435 29.25 -53.63 -10.95
CA GLU A 435 28.54 -52.48 -11.54
C GLU A 435 27.39 -52.94 -12.44
N LYS A 436 27.55 -54.13 -13.04
CA LYS A 436 26.57 -54.84 -13.87
C LYS A 436 26.74 -56.34 -13.64
N ASN A 437 25.76 -57.13 -14.04
CA ASN A 437 25.82 -58.59 -13.93
C ASN A 437 27.16 -59.19 -14.43
N ASN A 438 27.69 -58.66 -15.54
CA ASN A 438 28.93 -59.13 -16.17
C ASN A 438 30.14 -58.19 -15.98
N SER A 439 30.14 -57.31 -14.97
CA SER A 439 31.22 -56.34 -14.74
C SER A 439 31.55 -56.22 -13.26
N CYS A 440 32.61 -56.92 -12.81
CA CYS A 440 33.03 -56.92 -11.42
C CYS A 440 33.77 -55.62 -11.05
N LEU A 441 33.46 -55.09 -9.87
CA LEU A 441 34.24 -54.03 -9.21
C LEU A 441 35.28 -54.62 -8.27
N THR A 442 34.89 -55.67 -7.52
CA THR A 442 35.78 -56.47 -6.69
C THR A 442 35.52 -57.96 -6.95
N CYS A 443 36.52 -58.79 -6.74
CA CYS A 443 36.43 -60.23 -6.97
C CYS A 443 36.04 -61.01 -5.74
N ALA A 444 35.27 -62.07 -5.94
CA ALA A 444 35.01 -63.07 -4.92
C ALA A 444 36.34 -63.71 -4.48
N LYS A 445 36.31 -64.32 -3.29
CA LYS A 445 37.45 -65.09 -2.77
C LYS A 445 37.91 -66.12 -3.81
N ASP A 446 39.23 -66.26 -3.97
CA ASP A 446 39.91 -67.14 -4.93
C ASP A 446 39.83 -66.68 -6.41
N TYR A 447 39.32 -65.47 -6.66
CA TYR A 447 39.31 -64.82 -7.97
C TYR A 447 40.16 -63.53 -7.97
N TYR A 448 40.65 -63.12 -9.15
CA TYR A 448 41.42 -61.90 -9.35
C TYR A 448 40.96 -61.12 -10.59
N LEU A 449 41.09 -59.79 -10.58
CA LEU A 449 40.78 -58.94 -11.73
C LEU A 449 42.08 -58.44 -12.37
N PRO A 450 42.42 -58.81 -13.62
CA PRO A 450 43.62 -58.31 -14.28
C PRO A 450 43.63 -56.78 -14.41
N ARG A 451 44.75 -56.13 -14.10
CA ARG A 451 44.92 -54.65 -14.19
C ARG A 451 44.67 -54.06 -15.59
N ASN A 452 44.66 -54.88 -16.64
CA ASN A 452 44.58 -54.48 -18.04
C ASN A 452 43.15 -54.26 -18.61
N TYR A 453 42.10 -54.20 -17.80
CA TYR A 453 40.75 -53.97 -18.31
C TYR A 453 40.37 -52.48 -18.41
N THR A 454 41.36 -51.59 -18.53
CA THR A 454 41.16 -50.13 -18.57
C THR A 454 40.93 -49.57 -19.99
N GLY A 455 40.87 -50.42 -21.02
CA GLY A 455 40.61 -50.02 -22.41
C GLY A 455 39.14 -50.07 -22.86
N ASN A 456 38.28 -50.85 -22.22
CA ASN A 456 36.84 -50.90 -22.51
C ASN A 456 36.10 -51.56 -21.32
N LYS A 457 35.32 -50.80 -20.54
CA LYS A 457 34.56 -51.26 -19.35
C LYS A 457 33.39 -52.21 -19.67
N VAL A 458 33.41 -52.88 -20.82
CA VAL A 458 32.31 -53.73 -21.27
C VAL A 458 32.75 -55.17 -21.06
N ASN A 459 32.33 -55.74 -19.92
CA ASN A 459 32.44 -57.17 -19.55
C ASN A 459 33.75 -57.62 -18.86
N SER A 460 34.13 -56.97 -17.75
CA SER A 460 35.31 -57.36 -16.96
C SER A 460 34.93 -58.34 -15.84
N LEU A 461 35.00 -59.64 -16.13
CA LEU A 461 34.81 -60.70 -15.13
C LEU A 461 36.13 -61.09 -14.46
N CYS A 462 36.06 -61.51 -13.19
CA CYS A 462 37.23 -61.99 -12.47
C CYS A 462 37.62 -63.40 -12.91
N LYS A 463 38.92 -63.69 -12.89
CA LYS A 463 39.48 -65.00 -13.25
C LYS A 463 39.90 -65.77 -12.02
N GLN A 464 39.95 -67.11 -12.10
CA GLN A 464 40.37 -67.92 -10.96
C GLN A 464 41.86 -67.77 -10.69
N GLN A 465 42.24 -67.58 -9.43
CA GLN A 465 43.65 -67.47 -9.01
C GLN A 465 44.46 -68.75 -9.31
N SER A 466 43.81 -69.91 -9.40
CA SER A 466 44.44 -71.16 -9.81
C SER A 466 45.08 -71.11 -11.21
N GLU A 467 44.64 -70.21 -12.09
CA GLU A 467 45.24 -70.02 -13.42
C GLU A 467 46.67 -69.47 -13.35
N ILE A 468 47.03 -68.77 -12.27
CA ILE A 468 48.32 -68.07 -12.12
C ILE A 468 49.11 -68.52 -10.89
N ASN A 469 48.51 -69.24 -9.95
CA ASN A 469 49.18 -69.75 -8.74
C ASN A 469 50.41 -70.66 -9.03
N MET A 470 50.49 -71.23 -10.23
CA MET A 470 51.63 -72.05 -10.66
C MET A 470 52.92 -71.23 -10.83
N THR A 471 52.81 -69.95 -11.19
CA THR A 471 53.93 -69.06 -11.50
C THR A 471 54.19 -68.05 -10.38
N CYS A 472 53.24 -67.86 -9.46
CA CYS A 472 53.29 -66.81 -8.45
C CYS A 472 52.34 -67.07 -7.27
N GLN A 473 52.49 -66.28 -6.20
CA GLN A 473 51.43 -66.07 -5.22
C GLN A 473 50.43 -65.04 -5.77
N ALA A 474 49.22 -65.50 -6.11
CA ALA A 474 48.17 -64.65 -6.64
C ALA A 474 47.51 -63.80 -5.55
N GLY A 475 47.27 -62.53 -5.86
CA GLY A 475 46.47 -61.59 -5.08
C GLY A 475 45.19 -61.18 -5.80
N THR A 476 44.59 -60.06 -5.39
CA THR A 476 43.30 -59.59 -5.93
C THR A 476 43.39 -58.98 -7.33
N SER A 477 44.59 -58.59 -7.79
CA SER A 477 44.81 -57.93 -9.09
C SER A 477 45.71 -58.72 -10.06
N GLY A 478 46.02 -59.98 -9.73
CA GLY A 478 47.01 -60.79 -10.43
C GLY A 478 48.13 -61.24 -9.48
N CYS A 479 49.28 -61.62 -10.04
CA CYS A 479 50.45 -62.03 -9.26
C CYS A 479 51.03 -60.89 -8.42
N GLU A 480 51.21 -61.12 -7.11
CA GLU A 480 51.86 -60.17 -6.20
C GLU A 480 53.35 -60.50 -6.01
N VAL A 481 53.68 -61.79 -5.90
CA VAL A 481 55.05 -62.29 -5.73
C VAL A 481 55.27 -63.46 -6.67
N CYS A 482 56.24 -63.36 -7.59
CA CYS A 482 56.57 -64.47 -8.50
C CYS A 482 57.36 -65.56 -7.79
N ASN A 483 57.09 -66.82 -8.16
CA ASN A 483 57.93 -67.95 -7.75
C ASN A 483 59.31 -67.84 -8.42
N ASP A 484 60.31 -68.51 -7.84
CA ASP A 484 61.64 -68.62 -8.45
C ASP A 484 61.53 -69.14 -9.90
N GLY A 485 62.33 -68.57 -10.81
CA GLY A 485 62.25 -68.84 -12.25
C GLY A 485 61.23 -67.98 -13.02
N TYR A 486 60.51 -67.07 -12.36
CA TYR A 486 59.55 -66.14 -12.98
C TYR A 486 59.73 -64.68 -12.52
N TRP A 487 59.31 -63.72 -13.34
CA TRP A 487 59.31 -62.28 -13.05
C TRP A 487 58.03 -61.61 -13.57
N ILE A 488 57.72 -60.44 -13.04
CA ILE A 488 56.63 -59.59 -13.54
C ILE A 488 57.07 -58.13 -13.53
N ASN A 489 56.64 -57.35 -14.52
CA ASN A 489 56.76 -55.91 -14.46
C ASN A 489 55.52 -55.31 -13.78
N LEU A 490 55.65 -54.90 -12.52
CA LEU A 490 54.54 -54.30 -11.77
C LEU A 490 54.16 -52.89 -12.25
N ASP A 491 55.03 -52.21 -13.00
CA ASP A 491 54.76 -50.91 -13.64
C ASP A 491 53.95 -51.08 -14.93
N ASP A 492 53.93 -52.29 -15.51
CA ASP A 492 53.15 -52.62 -16.69
C ASP A 492 51.78 -53.17 -16.29
N ASN A 493 50.77 -52.32 -16.38
CA ASN A 493 49.39 -52.67 -16.09
C ASN A 493 48.80 -53.74 -17.03
N THR A 494 49.51 -54.11 -18.12
CA THR A 494 49.08 -55.19 -19.00
C THR A 494 49.43 -56.59 -18.49
N GLN A 495 50.37 -56.68 -17.54
CA GLN A 495 50.83 -57.95 -16.98
C GLN A 495 50.12 -58.25 -15.66
N ALA A 496 49.39 -59.37 -15.62
CA ALA A 496 48.74 -59.88 -14.41
C ALA A 496 49.30 -61.25 -13.99
N ASN A 497 50.16 -61.86 -14.80
CA ASN A 497 50.79 -63.16 -14.56
C ASN A 497 52.32 -63.03 -14.68
N CYS A 498 53.07 -63.81 -13.91
CA CYS A 498 54.53 -63.83 -14.00
C CYS A 498 55.00 -64.58 -15.25
N THR A 499 56.01 -64.01 -15.91
CA THR A 499 56.66 -64.54 -17.10
C THR A 499 57.94 -65.27 -16.72
N VAL A 500 58.32 -66.32 -17.48
CA VAL A 500 59.53 -67.11 -17.21
C VAL A 500 60.79 -66.22 -17.30
N CYS A 501 61.76 -66.46 -16.42
CA CYS A 501 63.07 -65.82 -16.44
C CYS A 501 63.83 -66.08 -17.76
N PRO A 502 64.72 -65.17 -18.18
CA PRO A 502 65.64 -65.42 -19.28
C PRO A 502 66.45 -66.70 -19.07
N SER A 503 66.77 -67.42 -20.15
CA SER A 503 67.48 -68.70 -20.10
C SER A 503 68.80 -68.62 -19.33
N GLY A 504 69.03 -69.54 -18.40
CA GLY A 504 70.24 -69.61 -17.57
C GLY A 504 70.12 -68.90 -16.21
N CYS A 505 68.93 -68.39 -15.88
CA CYS A 505 68.66 -67.65 -14.65
C CYS A 505 67.57 -68.33 -13.79
N SER A 506 67.93 -68.68 -12.55
CA SER A 506 67.05 -69.34 -11.57
C SER A 506 66.20 -68.35 -10.76
N LYS A 507 66.67 -67.12 -10.55
CA LYS A 507 65.88 -66.02 -9.94
C LYS A 507 66.12 -64.73 -10.69
N CYS A 508 65.06 -64.07 -11.13
CA CYS A 508 65.16 -62.80 -11.85
C CYS A 508 64.12 -61.79 -11.36
N GLN A 509 64.34 -60.52 -11.66
CA GLN A 509 63.44 -59.42 -11.28
C GLN A 509 63.44 -58.33 -12.35
N TRP A 510 62.31 -57.65 -12.53
CA TRP A 510 62.25 -56.43 -13.34
C TRP A 510 62.96 -55.28 -12.63
N SER A 511 63.95 -54.66 -13.30
CA SER A 511 64.62 -53.45 -12.81
C SER A 511 64.00 -52.22 -13.47
N THR A 512 63.35 -51.39 -12.66
CA THR A 512 62.76 -50.12 -13.12
C THR A 512 63.82 -49.12 -13.60
N ASN A 513 65.01 -49.18 -13.00
CA ASN A 513 66.15 -48.33 -13.36
C ASN A 513 66.76 -48.70 -14.71
N GLU A 514 66.87 -50.00 -15.01
CA GLU A 514 67.46 -50.50 -16.27
C GLU A 514 66.42 -50.76 -17.36
N GLN A 515 65.12 -50.67 -17.04
CA GLN A 515 63.99 -51.01 -17.91
C GLN A 515 64.12 -52.40 -18.56
N ARG A 516 64.69 -53.36 -17.82
CA ARG A 516 64.85 -54.74 -18.27
C ARG A 516 64.82 -55.72 -17.11
N VAL A 517 64.67 -57.00 -17.45
CA VAL A 517 64.77 -58.10 -16.49
C VAL A 517 66.24 -58.33 -16.16
N ILE A 518 66.56 -58.31 -14.88
CA ILE A 518 67.89 -58.64 -14.37
C ILE A 518 67.84 -60.00 -13.65
N CYS A 519 68.89 -60.79 -13.85
CA CYS A 519 69.10 -62.02 -13.13
C CYS A 519 69.71 -61.74 -11.75
N LEU A 520 69.14 -62.35 -10.72
CA LEU A 520 69.60 -62.32 -9.33
C LEU A 520 70.35 -63.61 -8.94
N LEU A 521 70.05 -64.73 -9.61
CA LEU A 521 70.70 -66.02 -9.37
C LEU A 521 70.73 -66.85 -10.67
N CYS A 522 71.88 -67.44 -10.99
CA CYS A 522 72.06 -68.27 -12.19
C CYS A 522 71.64 -69.73 -11.95
N ASP A 523 71.31 -70.46 -13.02
CA ASP A 523 70.85 -71.86 -12.96
C ASP A 523 71.97 -72.87 -12.68
N THR A 524 73.22 -72.51 -12.98
CA THR A 524 74.35 -73.43 -12.95
C THR A 524 75.43 -73.01 -11.95
N GLU A 525 76.00 -73.97 -11.23
CA GLU A 525 77.05 -73.77 -10.20
C GLU A 525 78.38 -73.19 -10.78
N GLY A 526 78.50 -73.08 -12.10
CA GLY A 526 79.65 -72.54 -12.82
C GLY A 526 79.46 -71.10 -13.35
N GLN A 527 78.39 -70.42 -12.97
CA GLN A 527 78.06 -69.05 -13.40
C GLN A 527 77.84 -68.12 -12.21
N TYR A 528 78.08 -66.83 -12.41
CA TYR A 528 77.79 -65.78 -11.44
C TYR A 528 77.05 -64.62 -12.10
N VAL A 529 76.35 -63.83 -11.28
CA VAL A 529 75.62 -62.66 -11.78
C VAL A 529 76.61 -61.50 -12.03
N LYS A 530 76.69 -61.05 -13.28
CA LYS A 530 77.49 -59.90 -13.72
C LYS A 530 76.59 -58.92 -14.46
N ASN A 531 76.43 -57.71 -13.92
CA ASN A 531 75.56 -56.67 -14.50
C ASN A 531 74.15 -57.19 -14.86
N GLY A 532 73.54 -57.98 -13.98
CA GLY A 532 72.19 -58.53 -14.20
C GLY A 532 72.09 -59.67 -15.23
N GLU A 533 73.20 -60.22 -15.72
CA GLU A 533 73.22 -61.39 -16.61
C GLU A 533 74.14 -62.49 -16.05
N CYS A 534 73.93 -63.73 -16.46
CA CYS A 534 74.74 -64.86 -16.02
C CYS A 534 76.00 -64.99 -16.87
N ALA A 535 77.16 -64.79 -16.24
CA ALA A 535 78.46 -64.95 -16.86
C ALA A 535 79.20 -66.17 -16.29
N PRO A 536 80.02 -66.88 -17.08
CA PRO A 536 80.78 -68.02 -16.60
C PRO A 536 81.86 -67.59 -15.59
N CYS A 537 82.05 -68.40 -14.54
CA CYS A 537 83.02 -68.14 -13.45
C CYS A 537 84.47 -67.99 -13.91
N ASN A 538 84.82 -68.57 -15.06
CA ASN A 538 86.18 -68.51 -15.62
C ASN A 538 86.64 -67.09 -15.98
N GLU A 539 85.75 -66.10 -16.01
CA GLU A 539 86.12 -64.69 -16.21
C GLU A 539 86.75 -64.04 -14.96
N LEU A 540 86.52 -64.61 -13.77
CA LEU A 540 87.13 -64.14 -12.53
C LEU A 540 88.50 -64.78 -12.34
N LYS A 541 89.55 -63.95 -12.24
CA LYS A 541 90.94 -64.40 -12.18
C LYS A 541 91.18 -65.28 -10.94
N HIS A 542 91.55 -66.55 -11.16
CA HIS A 542 91.80 -67.59 -10.14
C HIS A 542 90.58 -68.05 -9.31
N CYS A 543 89.35 -67.93 -9.84
CA CYS A 543 88.13 -68.44 -9.20
C CYS A 543 87.69 -69.78 -9.82
N VAL A 544 87.35 -70.77 -8.98
CA VAL A 544 86.99 -72.14 -9.40
C VAL A 544 85.47 -72.39 -9.34
N ALA A 545 84.78 -71.87 -8.32
CA ALA A 545 83.33 -71.92 -8.23
C ALA A 545 82.77 -70.59 -7.71
N CYS A 546 81.57 -70.22 -8.18
CA CYS A 546 80.88 -69.00 -7.75
C CYS A 546 79.55 -69.35 -7.06
N SER A 547 79.08 -68.45 -6.21
CA SER A 547 77.77 -68.55 -5.57
C SER A 547 77.11 -67.17 -5.56
N GLY A 548 76.00 -67.03 -6.31
CA GLY A 548 75.26 -65.78 -6.43
C GLY A 548 76.02 -64.72 -7.25
N ASP A 549 76.43 -63.65 -6.59
CA ASP A 549 77.14 -62.49 -7.17
C ASP A 549 78.66 -62.54 -6.95
N LYS A 550 79.20 -63.59 -6.30
CA LYS A 550 80.58 -63.64 -5.77
C LYS A 550 81.31 -64.95 -6.07
N CYS A 551 82.64 -64.90 -6.00
CA CYS A 551 83.48 -66.09 -6.03
C CYS A 551 83.35 -66.86 -4.70
N ALA A 552 83.02 -68.15 -4.77
CA ALA A 552 82.84 -69.02 -3.60
C ALA A 552 84.14 -69.75 -3.24
N THR A 553 84.91 -70.22 -4.24
CA THR A 553 86.16 -70.94 -4.03
C THR A 553 87.26 -70.48 -4.99
N CYS A 554 88.47 -70.31 -4.46
CA CYS A 554 89.66 -69.90 -5.21
C CYS A 554 90.53 -71.10 -5.59
N GLU A 555 91.33 -70.94 -6.65
CA GLU A 555 92.36 -71.90 -7.06
C GLU A 555 93.45 -72.05 -5.98
N ASP A 556 94.01 -73.26 -5.84
CA ASP A 556 94.96 -73.59 -4.77
C ASP A 556 96.13 -72.59 -4.69
N GLY A 557 96.30 -71.96 -3.52
CA GLY A 557 97.33 -70.95 -3.25
C GLY A 557 96.86 -69.49 -3.30
N TYR A 558 95.57 -69.25 -3.54
CA TYR A 558 94.94 -67.93 -3.49
C TYR A 558 93.82 -67.88 -2.45
N SER A 559 93.64 -66.72 -1.79
CA SER A 559 92.59 -66.48 -0.80
C SER A 559 91.66 -65.36 -1.26
N LEU A 560 90.39 -65.40 -0.86
CA LEU A 560 89.41 -64.35 -1.15
C LEU A 560 89.89 -62.99 -0.63
N ASP A 561 89.87 -61.96 -1.49
CA ASP A 561 90.11 -60.59 -1.05
C ASP A 561 89.02 -60.10 -0.10
N ALA A 562 89.31 -59.03 0.67
CA ALA A 562 88.40 -58.47 1.68
C ALA A 562 87.02 -58.00 1.14
N GLY A 563 86.80 -57.98 -0.18
CA GLY A 563 85.52 -57.68 -0.84
C GLY A 563 84.84 -58.88 -1.53
N SER A 564 85.39 -60.09 -1.45
CA SER A 564 84.80 -61.35 -1.98
C SER A 564 84.48 -61.40 -3.49
N MET A 565 85.06 -60.52 -4.32
CA MET A 565 84.89 -60.53 -5.80
C MET A 565 86.08 -61.11 -6.58
N SER A 566 87.25 -61.30 -5.95
CA SER A 566 88.46 -61.87 -6.59
C SER A 566 89.38 -62.57 -5.59
N CYS A 567 90.28 -63.42 -6.10
CA CYS A 567 91.26 -64.17 -5.31
C CYS A 567 92.67 -63.55 -5.46
N SER A 568 93.29 -63.09 -4.36
CA SER A 568 94.62 -62.46 -4.40
C SER A 568 95.51 -62.86 -3.21
N LYS A 569 96.81 -62.53 -3.32
CA LYS A 569 97.86 -62.91 -2.36
C LYS A 569 98.25 -61.67 -1.54
N THR A 570 97.88 -61.63 -0.26
CA THR A 570 98.09 -60.46 0.61
C THR A 570 99.49 -60.46 1.26
N ASN A 571 100.13 -59.29 1.36
CA ASN A 571 101.49 -59.11 1.91
C ASN A 571 101.42 -58.22 3.18
N LEU A 572 101.75 -58.79 4.35
CA LEU A 572 101.45 -58.30 5.71
C LEU A 572 102.45 -57.26 6.28
N GLY A 573 103.03 -56.38 5.46
CA GLY A 573 104.11 -55.47 5.86
C GLY A 573 103.73 -54.10 6.46
N LEU A 574 102.46 -53.68 6.39
CA LEU A 574 102.04 -52.28 6.70
C LEU A 574 100.92 -52.14 7.76
N ILE A 575 100.30 -53.24 8.20
CA ILE A 575 99.09 -53.21 9.04
C ILE A 575 99.42 -53.21 10.55
N ILE A 576 100.54 -53.80 10.95
CA ILE A 576 100.93 -53.95 12.36
C ILE A 576 101.25 -52.61 13.07
N PRO A 577 101.93 -51.61 12.47
CA PRO A 577 102.18 -50.33 13.17
C PRO A 577 100.93 -49.44 13.29
N LEU A 578 99.97 -49.54 12.38
CA LEU A 578 98.74 -48.73 12.41
C LEU A 578 97.76 -49.17 13.50
N ILE A 579 97.68 -50.48 13.78
CA ILE A 579 96.83 -51.03 14.85
C ILE A 579 97.37 -50.63 16.22
N VAL A 580 98.70 -50.61 16.42
CA VAL A 580 99.30 -50.18 17.68
C VAL A 580 99.04 -48.70 17.96
N ILE A 581 99.13 -47.84 16.93
CA ILE A 581 98.80 -46.41 17.05
C ILE A 581 97.31 -46.21 17.36
N ALA A 582 96.41 -46.95 16.70
CA ALA A 582 94.97 -46.87 16.95
C ALA A 582 94.60 -47.32 18.39
N VAL A 583 95.23 -48.37 18.91
CA VAL A 583 95.01 -48.83 20.29
C VAL A 583 95.49 -47.81 21.32
N ILE A 584 96.62 -47.13 21.08
CA ILE A 584 97.10 -46.05 21.95
C ILE A 584 96.13 -44.87 21.95
N ILE A 585 95.59 -44.49 20.79
CA ILE A 585 94.60 -43.41 20.68
C ILE A 585 93.30 -43.77 21.43
N ILE A 586 92.83 -45.02 21.32
CA ILE A 586 91.64 -45.49 22.03
C ILE A 586 91.86 -45.48 23.55
N ILE A 587 93.04 -45.86 24.05
CA ILE A 587 93.36 -45.80 25.49
C ILE A 587 93.37 -44.35 26.00
N ILE A 588 93.90 -43.40 25.22
CA ILE A 588 93.88 -41.97 25.56
C ILE A 588 92.44 -41.44 25.62
N ILE A 589 91.60 -41.80 24.65
CA ILE A 589 90.17 -41.40 24.62
C ILE A 589 89.42 -41.96 25.83
N ILE A 590 89.67 -43.22 26.22
CA ILE A 590 89.06 -43.83 27.41
C ILE A 590 89.49 -43.10 28.69
N MET A 591 90.76 -42.73 28.84
CA MET A 591 91.25 -41.97 29.99
C MET A 591 90.61 -40.56 30.07
N VAL A 592 90.40 -39.89 28.93
CA VAL A 592 89.68 -38.61 28.87
C VAL A 592 88.21 -38.77 29.24
N ILE A 593 87.53 -39.82 28.74
CA ILE A 593 86.13 -40.11 29.08
C ILE A 593 85.97 -40.42 30.58
N ILE A 594 86.88 -41.22 31.16
CA ILE A 594 86.90 -41.50 32.60
C ILE A 594 87.10 -40.19 33.40
N GLY A 595 87.99 -39.30 32.94
CA GLY A 595 88.18 -37.96 33.52
C GLY A 595 86.93 -37.08 33.46
N ILE A 596 86.23 -37.06 32.32
CA ILE A 596 84.97 -36.32 32.13
C ILE A 596 83.86 -36.88 33.03
N ILE A 597 83.76 -38.21 33.16
CA ILE A 597 82.79 -38.87 34.04
C ILE A 597 83.10 -38.55 35.51
N TRP A 598 84.38 -38.54 35.91
CA TRP A 598 84.79 -38.20 37.26
C TRP A 598 84.55 -36.71 37.58
N LEU A 599 84.76 -35.81 36.62
CA LEU A 599 84.44 -34.38 36.74
C LEU A 599 82.93 -34.10 36.78
N ARG A 600 82.12 -34.82 35.99
CA ARG A 600 80.65 -34.75 36.06
C ARG A 600 80.11 -35.28 37.40
N ARG A 601 80.68 -36.38 37.91
CA ARG A 601 80.31 -36.95 39.22
C ARG A 601 80.69 -36.03 40.38
N ARG A 602 81.81 -35.30 40.29
CA ARG A 602 82.22 -34.31 41.30
C ARG A 602 81.37 -33.02 41.30
N LYS A 603 80.78 -32.65 40.16
CA LYS A 603 79.82 -31.52 40.05
C LYS A 603 78.40 -31.88 40.53
N SER A 604 77.98 -33.14 40.45
CA SER A 604 76.64 -33.60 40.87
C SER A 604 76.45 -33.76 42.38
N VAL A 605 77.52 -33.79 43.19
CA VAL A 605 77.44 -34.01 44.65
C VAL A 605 77.40 -32.69 45.45
N LYS A 606 77.34 -31.52 44.79
CA LYS A 606 77.35 -30.19 45.44
C LYS A 606 76.08 -29.34 45.23
N ALA A 607 74.99 -29.91 44.72
CA ALA A 607 73.80 -29.14 44.33
C ALA A 607 72.46 -29.62 44.94
N GLU A 608 72.45 -30.45 45.99
CA GLU A 608 71.19 -30.93 46.59
C GLU A 608 71.27 -31.09 48.13
N SER A 609 71.77 -30.05 48.82
CA SER A 609 71.68 -29.98 50.29
C SER A 609 71.56 -28.54 50.81
N THR A 610 70.57 -27.77 50.33
CA THR A 610 70.09 -26.53 50.97
C THR A 610 68.69 -26.19 50.49
N ALA A 611 67.69 -26.81 51.12
CA ALA A 611 66.34 -26.26 51.35
C ALA A 611 65.63 -27.15 52.38
N ILE A 612 66.07 -27.05 53.63
CA ILE A 612 65.37 -27.57 54.80
C ILE A 612 64.36 -26.51 55.23
N LYS A 613 63.19 -26.96 55.72
CA LYS A 613 62.42 -26.48 56.91
C LYS A 613 60.99 -25.96 56.62
N PRO A 614 60.09 -25.95 57.62
CA PRO A 614 59.82 -26.98 58.65
C PRO A 614 58.32 -27.10 59.03
N PHE A 615 58.06 -28.09 59.89
CA PHE A 615 56.92 -28.30 60.81
C PHE A 615 55.98 -27.12 61.13
N HIS A 616 54.68 -27.45 61.23
CA HIS A 616 53.75 -26.77 62.13
C HIS A 616 53.33 -27.74 63.26
N VAL A 617 53.31 -27.17 64.46
CA VAL A 617 53.23 -27.75 65.79
C VAL A 617 51.95 -27.27 66.47
N SER A 618 51.37 -28.13 67.31
CA SER A 618 50.41 -27.85 68.39
C SER A 618 50.45 -29.08 69.32
N SER A 619 50.57 -29.03 70.65
CA SER A 619 50.80 -27.97 71.65
C SER A 619 51.35 -28.64 72.92
N ASP A 620 52.22 -27.96 73.68
CA ASP A 620 51.97 -27.56 75.09
C ASP A 620 53.24 -26.97 75.75
N LEU A 621 52.99 -25.80 76.37
CA LEU A 621 53.83 -24.92 77.21
C LEU A 621 54.98 -24.12 76.60
#